data_AF-A0A088BXG9-F1
#
_entry.id   AF-A0A088BXG9-F1
#
_cell.length_a   1.000
_cell.length_b   1.000
_cell.length_c   1.000
_cell.angle_alpha   90.00
_cell.angle_beta   90.00
_cell.angle_gamma   90.00
#
_symmetry.space_group_name_H-M   'P 1'
#
loop_
_entity.id
_entity.type
_entity.pdbx_description
1 polymer ?
#
loop_
_entity_poly.entity_id
_entity_poly.type
_entity_poly.pdbx_seq_one_letter_code
_entity_poly.pdbx_strand_id
1 'polypeptide(L)'
;MYLFMMLFVFFLSLLCMLVNNILVWWSVFLLMTLIFIMLNKKCGSYSSMFNYFIVQESLGLLFLMFSFYYFQLLILMFKIGMAPFHFWVFGVTNGIYGFNLMWFLTFQKLPFLLVYLQLMVSNVLYLLLLGLMFCMFQMLLVKTYKNLLILSSTESFNWITLGFLMSFFNVLVIFFYYFFLMILVIPNFSFLSLKNSIGWETMLIFMNFPFSVNFFIKIFSLSEIFKIYSFSFLLVLLMMFFSVLSISFWMINLSTKYVSVFNYNKGLFLFMMPITLLVLL
;
A
#
# COMPACT_ATOMS: atom_id res chain seq x y z
N MET A 1 5.42 3.83 25.22
CA MET A 1 4.30 4.41 24.44
C MET A 1 3.98 3.59 23.20
N TYR A 2 4.92 3.41 22.26
CA TYR A 2 4.66 2.64 21.03
C TYR A 2 4.11 1.23 21.29
N LEU A 3 4.78 0.42 22.11
CA LEU A 3 4.29 -0.94 22.46
C LEU A 3 2.86 -0.96 23.01
N PHE A 4 2.52 -0.02 23.91
CA PHE A 4 1.17 0.12 24.44
C PHE A 4 0.15 0.45 23.34
N MET A 5 0.47 1.40 22.46
CA MET A 5 -0.40 1.74 21.33
C MET A 5 -0.57 0.55 20.37
N MET A 6 0.47 -0.27 20.19
CA MET A 6 0.42 -1.44 19.31
C MET A 6 -0.52 -2.51 19.88
N LEU A 7 -0.41 -2.81 21.19
CA LEU A 7 -1.35 -3.70 21.88
C LEU A 7 -2.78 -3.17 21.81
N PHE A 8 -2.97 -1.86 21.95
CA PHE A 8 -4.29 -1.24 21.84
C PHE A 8 -4.87 -1.38 20.42
N VAL A 9 -4.06 -1.22 19.37
CA VAL A 9 -4.51 -1.46 17.98
C VAL A 9 -4.92 -2.92 17.77
N PHE A 10 -4.18 -3.88 18.33
CA PHE A 10 -4.57 -5.30 18.28
C PHE A 10 -5.87 -5.58 19.03
N PHE A 11 -6.09 -4.93 20.18
CA PHE A 11 -7.36 -5.03 20.89
C PHE A 11 -8.52 -4.48 20.05
N LEU A 12 -8.35 -3.30 19.44
CA LEU A 12 -9.35 -2.70 18.55
C LEU A 12 -9.63 -3.57 17.32
N SER A 13 -8.61 -4.21 16.74
CA SER A 13 -8.78 -5.09 15.59
C SER A 13 -9.56 -6.35 15.94
N LEU A 14 -9.30 -6.95 17.11
CA LEU A 14 -10.11 -8.06 17.64
C LEU A 14 -11.56 -7.64 17.90
N LEU A 15 -11.79 -6.43 18.43
CA LEU A 15 -13.13 -5.90 18.67
C LEU A 15 -13.93 -5.79 17.35
N CYS A 16 -13.32 -5.31 16.27
CA CYS A 16 -13.94 -5.28 14.94
C CYS A 16 -14.37 -6.66 14.45
N MET A 17 -13.60 -7.72 14.75
CA MET A 17 -13.94 -9.08 14.33
C MET A 17 -15.12 -9.66 15.10
N LEU A 18 -15.27 -9.32 16.38
CA LEU A 18 -16.30 -9.88 17.25
C LEU A 18 -17.66 -9.21 17.09
N VAL A 19 -17.69 -7.92 16.74
CA VAL A 19 -18.91 -7.11 16.75
C VAL A 19 -19.27 -6.65 15.34
N ASN A 20 -20.46 -7.05 14.87
CA ASN A 20 -21.03 -6.59 13.60
C ASN A 20 -21.99 -5.40 13.84
N ASN A 21 -21.47 -4.29 14.35
CA ASN A 21 -22.25 -3.07 14.55
C ASN A 21 -21.52 -1.87 13.95
N ILE A 22 -22.20 -1.16 13.04
CA ILE A 22 -21.66 -0.01 12.30
C ILE A 22 -21.18 1.11 13.25
N LEU A 23 -21.90 1.36 14.35
CA LEU A 23 -21.52 2.37 15.35
C LEU A 23 -20.22 1.98 16.06
N VAL A 24 -20.07 0.69 16.36
CA VAL A 24 -18.86 0.15 17.00
C VAL A 24 -17.68 0.26 16.05
N TRP A 25 -17.83 -0.12 14.78
CA TRP A 25 -16.78 0.06 13.77
C TRP A 25 -16.36 1.51 13.62
N TRP A 26 -17.33 2.43 13.57
CA TRP A 26 -17.04 3.86 13.50
C TRP A 26 -16.25 4.35 14.72
N SER A 27 -16.63 3.92 15.93
CA SER A 27 -15.91 4.29 17.15
C SER A 27 -14.45 3.80 17.13
N VAL A 28 -14.21 2.59 16.60
CA VAL A 28 -12.84 2.08 16.41
C VAL A 28 -12.08 2.95 15.41
N PHE A 29 -12.72 3.36 14.31
CA PHE A 29 -12.07 4.23 13.33
C PHE A 29 -11.63 5.57 13.92
N LEU A 30 -12.48 6.20 14.74
CA LEU A 30 -12.17 7.44 15.44
C LEU A 30 -11.03 7.25 16.45
N LEU A 31 -11.01 6.13 17.17
CA LEU A 31 -9.89 5.83 18.07
C LEU A 31 -8.57 5.68 17.29
N MET A 32 -8.61 5.05 16.12
CA MET A 32 -7.42 4.90 15.27
C MET A 32 -6.88 6.23 14.75
N THR A 33 -7.74 7.19 14.40
CA THR A 33 -7.29 8.52 13.96
C THR A 33 -6.63 9.29 15.10
N LEU A 34 -7.22 9.26 16.30
CA LEU A 34 -6.66 9.91 17.49
C LEU A 34 -5.32 9.30 17.91
N ILE A 35 -5.20 7.97 17.91
CA ILE A 35 -3.91 7.29 18.21
C ILE A 35 -2.83 7.78 17.23
N PHE A 36 -3.14 7.85 15.94
CA PHE A 36 -2.17 8.28 14.94
C PHE A 36 -1.67 9.72 15.16
N ILE A 37 -2.60 10.64 15.46
CA ILE A 37 -2.25 12.04 15.72
C ILE A 37 -1.38 12.15 16.98
N MET A 38 -1.70 11.38 18.02
CA MET A 38 -0.93 11.35 19.26
C MET A 38 0.50 10.85 19.06
N LEU A 39 0.70 9.82 18.24
CA LEU A 39 2.03 9.30 17.90
C LEU A 39 2.89 10.34 17.15
N ASN A 40 2.25 11.22 16.40
CA ASN A 40 2.93 12.14 15.51
C ASN A 40 3.02 13.59 16.00
N LYS A 41 2.43 13.92 17.16
CA LYS A 41 2.45 15.27 17.72
C LYS A 41 3.86 15.87 17.82
N LYS A 42 4.90 15.03 17.96
CA LYS A 42 6.31 15.44 18.08
C LYS A 42 7.05 15.61 16.75
N CYS A 43 6.50 15.18 15.62
CA CYS A 43 7.20 15.18 14.33
C CYS A 43 7.24 16.53 13.61
N GLY A 44 6.58 17.57 14.15
CA GLY A 44 6.64 18.95 13.62
C GLY A 44 5.92 19.19 12.29
N SER A 45 5.36 18.15 11.66
CA SER A 45 4.68 18.21 10.37
C SER A 45 3.16 18.39 10.51
N TYR A 46 2.75 19.51 11.12
CA TYR A 46 1.33 19.80 11.43
C TYR A 46 0.40 19.79 10.21
N SER A 47 0.86 20.26 9.04
CA SER A 47 0.07 20.23 7.81
C SER A 47 -0.33 18.82 7.40
N SER A 48 0.60 17.86 7.50
CA SER A 48 0.32 16.46 7.17
C SER A 48 -0.64 15.79 8.16
N MET A 49 -0.54 16.13 9.46
CA MET A 49 -1.47 15.63 10.48
C MET A 49 -2.88 16.17 10.29
N PHE A 50 -2.97 17.45 9.96
CA PHE A 50 -4.25 18.10 9.73
C PHE A 50 -4.95 17.52 8.49
N ASN A 51 -4.21 17.32 7.39
CA ASN A 51 -4.73 16.66 6.19
C ASN A 51 -5.22 15.24 6.49
N TYR A 52 -4.47 14.47 7.28
CA TYR A 52 -4.89 13.14 7.71
C TYR A 52 -6.19 13.19 8.51
N PHE A 53 -6.29 14.07 9.51
CA PHE A 53 -7.47 14.20 10.35
C PHE A 53 -8.71 14.55 9.54
N ILE A 54 -8.62 15.57 8.68
CA ILE A 54 -9.76 15.99 7.84
C ILE A 54 -10.25 14.84 6.96
N VAL A 55 -9.34 14.19 6.22
CA VAL A 55 -9.72 13.12 5.30
C VAL A 55 -10.32 11.94 6.06
N GLN A 56 -9.72 11.53 7.18
CA GLN A 56 -10.19 10.36 7.91
C GLN A 56 -11.49 10.58 8.67
N GLU A 57 -11.69 11.74 9.29
CA GLU A 57 -12.93 12.02 10.01
C GLU A 57 -14.10 12.29 9.06
N SER A 58 -13.87 13.03 7.96
CA SER A 58 -14.91 13.21 6.93
C SER A 58 -15.37 11.86 6.37
N LEU A 59 -14.44 10.94 6.08
CA LEU A 59 -14.78 9.59 5.65
C LEU A 59 -15.43 8.74 6.75
N GLY A 60 -15.08 8.96 8.01
CA GLY A 60 -15.76 8.34 9.15
C GLY A 60 -17.22 8.74 9.25
N LEU A 61 -17.52 10.02 9.11
CA LEU A 61 -18.91 10.50 9.13
C LEU A 61 -19.69 10.04 7.90
N LEU A 62 -19.07 10.07 6.71
CA LEU A 62 -19.68 9.53 5.49
C LEU A 62 -20.01 8.04 5.61
N PHE A 63 -19.15 7.26 6.29
CA PHE A 63 -19.40 5.84 6.56
C PHE A 63 -20.65 5.59 7.42
N LEU A 64 -20.94 6.47 8.38
CA LEU A 64 -22.17 6.38 9.18
C LEU A 64 -23.41 6.77 8.37
N MET A 65 -23.31 7.82 7.56
CA MET A 65 -24.43 8.35 6.79
C MET A 65 -24.88 7.36 5.70
N PHE A 66 -23.93 6.71 5.02
CA PHE A 66 -24.21 5.74 3.96
C PHE A 66 -24.17 4.31 4.50
N SER A 67 -25.28 3.84 5.06
CA SER A 67 -25.44 2.46 5.52
C SER A 67 -25.72 1.44 4.39
N PHE A 68 -25.58 1.83 3.13
CA PHE A 68 -25.71 0.92 1.99
C PHE A 68 -24.39 0.18 1.75
N TYR A 69 -24.47 -1.15 1.67
CA TYR A 69 -23.33 -2.07 1.61
C TYR A 69 -22.22 -1.65 0.61
N TYR A 70 -22.58 -1.37 -0.66
CA TYR A 70 -21.60 -0.98 -1.69
C TYR A 70 -20.93 0.37 -1.43
N PHE A 71 -21.69 1.39 -1.01
CA PHE A 71 -21.11 2.71 -0.71
C PHE A 71 -20.23 2.66 0.54
N GLN A 72 -20.67 1.90 1.55
CA GLN A 72 -19.90 1.68 2.77
C GLN A 72 -18.53 1.03 2.46
N LEU A 73 -18.51 0.05 1.56
CA LEU A 73 -17.27 -0.57 1.09
C LEU A 73 -16.36 0.43 0.36
N LEU A 74 -16.90 1.23 -0.57
CA LEU A 74 -16.10 2.24 -1.30
C LEU A 74 -15.50 3.28 -0.36
N ILE A 75 -16.27 3.77 0.61
CA ILE A 75 -15.79 4.71 1.63
C ILE A 75 -14.65 4.07 2.42
N LEU A 76 -14.80 2.81 2.80
CA LEU A 76 -13.79 2.10 3.57
C LEU A 76 -12.51 1.85 2.73
N MET A 77 -12.63 1.55 1.43
CA MET A 77 -11.47 1.48 0.53
C MET A 77 -10.71 2.81 0.46
N PHE A 78 -11.43 3.93 0.37
CA PHE A 78 -10.82 5.26 0.39
C PHE A 78 -10.14 5.53 1.74
N LYS A 79 -10.78 5.14 2.84
CA LYS A 79 -10.27 5.31 4.20
C LYS A 79 -8.96 4.56 4.45
N ILE A 80 -8.84 3.34 3.90
CA ILE A 80 -7.60 2.55 3.95
C ILE A 80 -6.52 3.10 3.00
N GLY A 81 -6.93 3.82 1.95
CA GLY A 81 -6.04 4.24 0.87
C GLY A 81 -5.69 3.08 -0.07
N MET A 82 -6.64 2.16 -0.30
CA MET A 82 -6.52 1.16 -1.36
C MET A 82 -6.67 1.84 -2.72
N ALA A 83 -5.90 1.41 -3.71
CA ALA A 83 -6.05 1.93 -5.07
C ALA A 83 -7.42 1.51 -5.63
N PRO A 84 -8.13 2.37 -6.38
CA PRO A 84 -7.65 3.62 -7.01
C PRO A 84 -7.64 4.88 -6.13
N PHE A 85 -8.09 4.79 -4.87
CA PHE A 85 -8.30 5.95 -4.01
C PHE A 85 -7.09 6.28 -3.11
N HIS A 86 -5.87 5.94 -3.52
CA HIS A 86 -4.67 6.06 -2.68
C HIS A 86 -4.02 7.47 -2.72
N PHE A 87 -4.45 8.38 -3.59
CA PHE A 87 -3.76 9.66 -3.81
C PHE A 87 -3.60 10.52 -2.56
N TRP A 88 -4.60 10.53 -1.67
CA TRP A 88 -4.52 11.31 -0.41
C TRP A 88 -3.36 10.85 0.48
N VAL A 89 -2.96 9.58 0.38
CA VAL A 89 -1.87 9.01 1.17
C VAL A 89 -0.55 9.75 0.92
N PHE A 90 -0.28 10.21 -0.31
CA PHE A 90 0.94 10.98 -0.61
C PHE A 90 0.96 12.34 0.11
N GLY A 91 -0.21 12.99 0.26
CA GLY A 91 -0.32 14.27 0.96
C GLY A 91 -0.01 14.17 2.46
N VAL A 92 -0.27 13.00 3.06
CA VAL A 92 -0.04 12.75 4.48
C VAL A 92 1.39 12.26 4.72
N THR A 93 1.78 11.20 4.01
CA THR A 93 3.03 10.49 4.29
C THR A 93 4.27 11.35 4.09
N ASN A 94 4.27 12.31 3.17
CA ASN A 94 5.43 13.19 2.93
C ASN A 94 5.95 13.88 4.20
N GLY A 95 5.09 14.21 5.17
CA GLY A 95 5.50 14.81 6.44
C GLY A 95 5.94 13.83 7.55
N ILE A 96 5.77 12.52 7.37
CA ILE A 96 5.94 11.51 8.43
C ILE A 96 7.20 10.67 8.19
N TYR A 97 8.02 10.44 9.20
CA TYR A 97 9.27 9.71 9.08
C TYR A 97 9.37 8.55 10.09
N GLY A 98 10.32 7.65 9.88
CA GLY A 98 10.69 6.67 10.89
C GLY A 98 9.64 5.59 11.14
N PHE A 99 9.58 5.18 12.41
CA PHE A 99 8.57 4.28 12.95
C PHE A 99 7.12 4.75 12.72
N ASN A 100 6.88 6.07 12.63
CA ASN A 100 5.53 6.58 12.39
C ASN A 100 5.07 6.31 10.95
N LEU A 101 6.00 6.28 9.98
CA LEU A 101 5.70 5.89 8.61
C LEU A 101 5.39 4.39 8.52
N MET A 102 6.17 3.56 9.22
CA MET A 102 5.87 2.13 9.35
C MET A 102 4.48 1.91 9.95
N TRP A 103 4.17 2.61 11.04
CA TRP A 103 2.89 2.49 11.73
C TRP A 103 1.71 2.87 10.82
N PHE A 104 1.84 3.97 10.07
CA PHE A 104 0.84 4.41 9.10
C PHE A 104 0.59 3.35 8.01
N LEU A 105 1.65 2.77 7.45
CA LEU A 105 1.52 1.80 6.34
C LEU A 105 1.03 0.42 6.79
N THR A 106 1.22 0.06 8.06
CA THR A 106 0.91 -1.29 8.59
C THR A 106 -0.21 -1.28 9.63
N PHE A 107 0.07 -0.80 10.84
CA PHE A 107 -0.83 -0.87 12.00
C PHE A 107 -2.15 -0.14 11.77
N GLN A 108 -2.10 1.01 11.11
CA GLN A 108 -3.33 1.73 10.82
C GLN A 108 -4.29 0.87 9.97
N LYS A 109 -3.78 0.12 8.98
CA LYS A 109 -4.62 -0.63 8.03
C LYS A 109 -5.30 -1.86 8.65
N LEU A 110 -4.78 -2.41 9.75
CA LEU A 110 -5.26 -3.64 10.38
C LEU A 110 -6.77 -3.64 10.72
N PRO A 111 -7.27 -2.76 11.59
CA PRO A 111 -8.68 -2.78 11.98
C PRO A 111 -9.61 -2.48 10.80
N PHE A 112 -9.20 -1.61 9.88
CA PHE A 112 -9.98 -1.34 8.68
C PHE A 112 -10.05 -2.54 7.76
N LEU A 113 -8.95 -3.30 7.57
CA LEU A 113 -8.96 -4.52 6.77
C LEU A 113 -9.96 -5.53 7.32
N LEU A 114 -10.06 -5.71 8.63
CA LEU A 114 -10.98 -6.69 9.22
C LEU A 114 -12.45 -6.32 8.97
N VAL A 115 -12.81 -5.03 9.10
CA VAL A 115 -14.16 -4.56 8.72
C VAL A 115 -14.37 -4.65 7.21
N TYR A 116 -13.35 -4.35 6.41
CA TYR A 116 -13.42 -4.50 4.96
C TYR A 116 -13.77 -5.93 4.57
N LEU A 117 -13.12 -6.93 5.17
CA LEU A 117 -13.35 -8.35 4.90
C LEU A 117 -14.79 -8.78 5.21
N GLN A 118 -15.41 -8.23 6.25
CA GLN A 118 -16.82 -8.49 6.58
C GLN A 118 -17.80 -7.88 5.56
N LEU A 119 -17.39 -6.81 4.86
CA LEU A 119 -18.22 -6.08 3.89
C LEU A 119 -17.93 -6.45 2.43
N MET A 120 -17.05 -7.42 2.17
CA MET A 120 -16.62 -7.75 0.82
C MET A 120 -17.76 -8.22 -0.09
N VAL A 121 -17.71 -7.78 -1.35
CA VAL A 121 -18.55 -8.27 -2.47
C VAL A 121 -17.62 -8.73 -3.60
N SER A 122 -18.01 -9.78 -4.32
CA SER A 122 -17.30 -10.25 -5.53
C SER A 122 -17.09 -9.17 -6.60
N ASN A 123 -18.04 -8.25 -6.78
CA ASN A 123 -17.95 -7.16 -7.77
C ASN A 123 -16.76 -6.22 -7.55
N VAL A 124 -16.19 -6.19 -6.35
CA VAL A 124 -15.03 -5.35 -6.02
C VAL A 124 -13.75 -5.84 -6.70
N LEU A 125 -13.72 -7.10 -7.19
CA LEU A 125 -12.60 -7.66 -7.94
C LEU A 125 -12.15 -6.74 -9.09
N TYR A 126 -13.09 -6.29 -9.93
CA TYR A 126 -12.75 -5.46 -11.08
C TYR A 126 -12.21 -4.09 -10.68
N LEU A 127 -12.74 -3.50 -9.60
CA LEU A 127 -12.25 -2.22 -9.09
C LEU A 127 -10.82 -2.34 -8.53
N LEU A 128 -10.52 -3.45 -7.83
CA LEU A 128 -9.16 -3.74 -7.34
C LEU A 128 -8.17 -3.97 -8.49
N LEU A 129 -8.58 -4.67 -9.55
CA LEU A 129 -7.74 -4.85 -10.75
C LEU A 129 -7.43 -3.52 -11.44
N LEU A 130 -8.43 -2.64 -11.60
CA LEU A 130 -8.22 -1.28 -12.12
C LEU A 130 -7.28 -0.48 -11.21
N GLY A 131 -7.48 -0.56 -9.89
CA GLY A 131 -6.61 0.08 -8.90
C GLY A 131 -5.15 -0.37 -9.04
N LEU A 132 -4.90 -1.66 -9.22
CA LEU A 132 -3.56 -2.19 -9.46
C LEU A 132 -2.95 -1.58 -10.74
N MET A 133 -3.72 -1.44 -11.84
CA MET A 133 -3.20 -0.80 -13.07
C MET A 133 -2.75 0.62 -12.81
N PHE A 134 -3.54 1.41 -12.08
CA PHE A 134 -3.15 2.77 -11.70
C PHE A 134 -1.88 2.80 -10.86
N CYS A 135 -1.71 1.90 -9.89
CA CYS A 135 -0.48 1.79 -9.11
C CYS A 135 0.74 1.48 -9.98
N MET A 136 0.62 0.53 -10.92
CA MET A 136 1.73 0.16 -11.81
C MET A 136 2.17 1.32 -12.69
N PHE A 137 1.21 2.03 -13.31
CA PHE A 137 1.53 3.22 -14.10
C PHE A 137 2.15 4.33 -13.24
N GLN A 138 1.66 4.53 -12.02
CA GLN A 138 2.23 5.56 -11.16
C GLN A 138 3.65 5.24 -10.69
N MET A 139 3.99 3.96 -10.50
CA MET A 139 5.36 3.55 -10.15
C MET A 139 6.40 3.94 -11.22
N LEU A 140 6.00 4.11 -12.48
CA LEU A 140 6.88 4.60 -13.55
C LEU A 140 7.15 6.12 -13.46
N LEU A 141 6.25 6.87 -12.81
CA LEU A 141 6.31 8.35 -12.80
C LEU A 141 6.98 8.92 -11.54
N VAL A 142 6.94 8.17 -10.44
CA VAL A 142 7.43 8.66 -9.15
C VAL A 142 8.95 8.74 -9.11
N LYS A 143 9.47 9.81 -8.50
CA LYS A 143 10.92 10.05 -8.37
C LYS A 143 11.45 9.86 -6.94
N THR A 144 10.63 10.09 -5.94
CA THR A 144 11.07 10.04 -4.54
C THR A 144 10.94 8.64 -3.97
N TYR A 145 11.97 8.21 -3.22
CA TYR A 145 12.03 6.90 -2.58
C TYR A 145 10.82 6.62 -1.67
N LYS A 146 10.44 7.62 -0.88
CA LYS A 146 9.30 7.55 0.03
C LYS A 146 7.99 7.25 -0.71
N ASN A 147 7.78 7.88 -1.87
CA ASN A 147 6.58 7.66 -2.67
C ASN A 147 6.59 6.28 -3.34
N LEU A 148 7.76 5.73 -3.68
CA LEU A 148 7.86 4.36 -4.16
C LEU A 148 7.55 3.34 -3.06
N LEU A 149 8.04 3.56 -1.83
CA LEU A 149 7.66 2.74 -0.67
C LEU A 149 6.15 2.71 -0.47
N ILE A 150 5.51 3.88 -0.55
CA ILE A 150 4.07 3.99 -0.39
C ILE A 150 3.36 3.24 -1.52
N LEU A 151 3.75 3.44 -2.77
CA LEU A 151 3.14 2.78 -3.92
C LEU A 151 3.26 1.26 -3.86
N SER A 152 4.45 0.74 -3.55
CA SER A 152 4.69 -0.70 -3.41
C SER A 152 3.88 -1.29 -2.24
N SER A 153 3.70 -0.55 -1.14
CA SER A 153 2.83 -0.97 -0.03
C SER A 153 1.34 -0.91 -0.38
N THR A 154 0.91 -0.01 -1.27
CA THR A 154 -0.49 0.02 -1.76
C THR A 154 -0.76 -1.10 -2.77
N GLU A 155 0.23 -1.41 -3.62
CA GLU A 155 0.12 -2.51 -4.58
C GLU A 155 0.03 -3.87 -3.88
N SER A 156 1.00 -4.18 -3.01
CA SER A 156 1.02 -5.44 -2.24
C SER A 156 -0.24 -5.62 -1.39
N PHE A 157 -0.74 -4.55 -0.78
CA PHE A 157 -1.98 -4.60 -0.02
C PHE A 157 -3.21 -4.88 -0.90
N ASN A 158 -3.27 -4.34 -2.12
CA ASN A 158 -4.32 -4.67 -3.09
C ASN A 158 -4.25 -6.13 -3.57
N TRP A 159 -3.05 -6.70 -3.73
CA TRP A 159 -2.90 -8.13 -4.03
C TRP A 159 -3.39 -9.02 -2.89
N ILE A 160 -3.09 -8.64 -1.64
CA ILE A 160 -3.60 -9.35 -0.47
C ILE A 160 -5.12 -9.30 -0.45
N THR A 161 -5.74 -8.14 -0.68
CA THR A 161 -7.22 -8.04 -0.67
C THR A 161 -7.89 -8.80 -1.81
N LEU A 162 -7.28 -8.85 -2.99
CA LEU A 162 -7.72 -9.73 -4.07
C LEU A 162 -7.66 -11.21 -3.67
N GLY A 163 -6.58 -11.62 -3.00
CA GLY A 163 -6.45 -12.99 -2.50
C GLY A 163 -7.55 -13.35 -1.50
N PHE A 164 -7.88 -12.44 -0.57
CA PHE A 164 -8.89 -12.68 0.46
C PHE A 164 -10.28 -13.02 -0.11
N LEU A 165 -10.63 -12.49 -1.29
CA LEU A 165 -11.88 -12.82 -1.97
C LEU A 165 -11.95 -14.28 -2.42
N MET A 166 -10.79 -14.91 -2.64
CA MET A 166 -10.69 -16.28 -3.14
C MET A 166 -10.56 -17.29 -2.00
N SER A 167 -9.66 -17.04 -1.06
CA SER A 167 -9.43 -17.93 0.08
C SER A 167 -9.05 -17.14 1.33
N PHE A 168 -9.85 -17.29 2.39
CA PHE A 168 -9.63 -16.54 3.61
C PHE A 168 -8.37 -16.99 4.38
N PHE A 169 -8.21 -18.30 4.60
CA PHE A 169 -7.13 -18.83 5.44
C PHE A 169 -5.73 -18.63 4.84
N ASN A 170 -5.54 -18.94 3.55
CA ASN A 170 -4.24 -18.82 2.92
C ASN A 170 -3.76 -17.37 2.92
N VAL A 171 -4.69 -16.44 2.73
CA VAL A 171 -4.37 -15.02 2.66
C VAL A 171 -4.14 -14.41 4.03
N LEU A 172 -4.79 -14.92 5.09
CA LEU A 172 -4.42 -14.55 6.46
C LEU A 172 -2.95 -14.87 6.75
N VAL A 173 -2.44 -16.03 6.33
CA VAL A 173 -1.02 -16.40 6.53
C VAL A 173 -0.11 -15.44 5.78
N ILE A 174 -0.43 -15.14 4.52
CA ILE A 174 0.34 -14.19 3.69
C ILE A 174 0.29 -12.78 4.28
N PHE A 175 -0.84 -12.38 4.84
CA PHE A 175 -1.00 -11.09 5.48
C PHE A 175 -0.11 -10.95 6.72
N PHE A 176 -0.04 -11.98 7.59
CA PHE A 176 0.89 -11.96 8.72
C PHE A 176 2.35 -11.92 8.25
N TYR A 177 2.70 -12.71 7.22
CA TYR A 177 4.02 -12.66 6.60
C TYR A 177 4.38 -11.24 6.12
N TYR A 178 3.49 -10.60 5.34
CA TYR A 178 3.64 -9.23 4.89
C TYR A 178 3.82 -8.26 6.07
N PHE A 179 2.97 -8.39 7.09
CA PHE A 179 2.94 -7.50 8.24
C PHE A 179 4.26 -7.52 9.02
N PHE A 180 4.77 -8.71 9.36
CA PHE A 180 6.05 -8.83 10.07
C PHE A 180 7.22 -8.29 9.25
N LEU A 181 7.25 -8.57 7.94
CA LEU A 181 8.30 -8.07 7.08
C LEU A 181 8.29 -6.55 6.96
N MET A 182 7.12 -5.94 6.79
CA MET A 182 7.04 -4.48 6.72
C MET A 182 7.47 -3.79 8.01
N ILE A 183 7.21 -4.40 9.17
CA ILE A 183 7.70 -3.88 10.46
C ILE A 183 9.23 -3.89 10.53
N LEU A 184 9.89 -4.91 9.99
CA LEU A 184 11.36 -5.00 9.99
C LEU A 184 12.01 -4.07 8.96
N VAL A 185 11.43 -4.03 7.76
CA VAL A 185 12.08 -3.42 6.59
C VAL A 185 11.95 -1.90 6.59
N ILE A 186 10.76 -1.36 6.89
CA ILE A 186 10.48 0.08 6.80
C ILE A 186 11.34 0.94 7.74
N PRO A 187 11.49 0.65 9.05
CA PRO A 187 12.24 1.53 9.95
C PRO A 187 13.71 1.62 9.53
N ASN A 188 14.32 0.50 9.11
CA ASN A 188 15.72 0.47 8.66
C ASN A 188 15.94 1.43 7.47
N PHE A 189 15.01 1.45 6.51
CA PHE A 189 15.15 2.31 5.34
C PHE A 189 14.70 3.75 5.53
N SER A 190 13.83 4.01 6.50
CA SER A 190 13.42 5.37 6.82
C SER A 190 14.59 6.25 7.30
N PHE A 191 15.57 5.69 8.01
CA PHE A 191 16.79 6.41 8.41
C PHE A 191 17.72 6.70 7.23
N LEU A 192 17.80 5.78 6.26
CA LEU A 192 18.56 5.96 5.02
C LEU A 192 17.93 7.02 4.10
N SER A 193 16.61 7.23 4.19
CA SER A 193 15.89 8.22 3.37
C SER A 193 16.30 9.68 3.65
N LEU A 194 16.91 9.97 4.81
CA LEU A 194 17.42 11.30 5.13
C LEU A 194 18.55 11.76 4.18
N LYS A 195 19.27 10.81 3.57
CA LYS A 195 20.35 11.10 2.62
C LYS A 195 19.87 11.14 1.16
N ASN A 196 18.57 11.01 0.89
CA ASN A 196 17.96 10.99 -0.46
C ASN A 196 18.59 10.00 -1.46
N SER A 197 19.46 9.10 -1.00
CA SER A 197 20.14 8.13 -1.84
C SER A 197 19.32 6.84 -1.85
N ILE A 198 18.67 6.56 -2.97
CA ILE A 198 18.04 5.26 -3.22
C ILE A 198 19.11 4.17 -3.13
N GLY A 199 18.97 3.25 -2.19
CA GLY A 199 19.81 2.05 -2.09
C GLY A 199 19.35 1.00 -3.09
N TRP A 200 20.30 0.20 -3.60
CA TRP A 200 19.97 -0.96 -4.45
C TRP A 200 19.12 -1.98 -3.69
N GLU A 201 19.46 -2.24 -2.43
CA GLU A 201 18.76 -3.17 -1.55
C GLU A 201 17.29 -2.82 -1.38
N THR A 202 16.99 -1.52 -1.21
CA THR A 202 15.61 -1.07 -0.98
C THR A 202 14.77 -1.28 -2.24
N MET A 203 15.29 -0.91 -3.40
CA MET A 203 14.53 -1.13 -4.63
C MET A 203 14.32 -2.61 -4.92
N LEU A 204 15.31 -3.47 -4.70
CA LEU A 204 15.13 -4.89 -4.96
C LEU A 204 14.08 -5.54 -4.04
N ILE A 205 14.01 -5.13 -2.78
CA ILE A 205 13.02 -5.66 -1.82
C ILE A 205 11.59 -5.20 -2.19
N PHE A 206 11.43 -3.95 -2.66
CA PHE A 206 10.10 -3.42 -3.00
C PHE A 206 9.68 -3.65 -4.45
N MET A 207 10.63 -3.85 -5.37
CA MET A 207 10.37 -4.00 -6.80
C MET A 207 10.41 -5.46 -7.23
N ASN A 208 9.43 -6.23 -6.73
CA ASN A 208 9.00 -7.53 -7.27
C ASN A 208 10.12 -8.52 -7.66
N PHE A 209 11.32 -8.39 -7.09
CA PHE A 209 12.45 -9.27 -7.39
C PHE A 209 12.15 -10.67 -6.84
N PRO A 210 12.61 -11.76 -7.50
CA PRO A 210 12.42 -13.10 -6.97
C PRO A 210 12.87 -13.19 -5.50
N PHE A 211 12.11 -13.92 -4.70
CA PHE A 211 12.28 -14.07 -3.23
C PHE A 211 12.07 -12.81 -2.37
N SER A 212 11.65 -11.68 -2.95
CA SER A 212 11.24 -10.50 -2.17
C SER A 212 9.81 -10.62 -1.62
N VAL A 213 9.46 -9.74 -0.67
CA VAL A 213 8.15 -9.71 0.00
C VAL A 213 7.00 -9.61 -1.00
N ASN A 214 7.10 -8.65 -1.92
CA ASN A 214 6.04 -8.37 -2.89
C ASN A 214 5.89 -9.51 -3.89
N PHE A 215 6.98 -10.18 -4.26
CA PHE A 215 6.94 -11.34 -5.15
C PHE A 215 6.20 -12.53 -4.54
N PHE A 216 6.48 -12.86 -3.27
CA PHE A 216 5.78 -13.95 -2.59
C PHE A 216 4.27 -13.71 -2.51
N ILE A 217 3.86 -12.49 -2.14
CA ILE A 217 2.45 -12.12 -2.07
C ILE A 217 1.76 -12.31 -3.42
N LYS A 218 2.42 -11.91 -4.51
CA LYS A 218 1.90 -12.07 -5.88
C LYS A 218 1.77 -13.54 -6.27
N ILE A 219 2.80 -14.36 -6.09
CA ILE A 219 2.72 -15.78 -6.47
C ILE A 219 1.57 -16.48 -5.74
N PHE A 220 1.47 -16.28 -4.43
CA PHE A 220 0.41 -16.93 -3.68
C PHE A 220 -0.97 -16.41 -4.06
N SER A 221 -1.16 -15.09 -4.16
CA SER A 221 -2.46 -14.53 -4.58
C SER A 221 -2.85 -14.98 -6.00
N LEU A 222 -1.89 -15.03 -6.94
CA LEU A 222 -2.09 -15.59 -8.27
C LEU A 222 -2.58 -17.03 -8.20
N SER A 223 -1.90 -17.90 -7.44
CA SER A 223 -2.24 -19.32 -7.33
C SER A 223 -3.70 -19.55 -6.88
N GLU A 224 -4.27 -18.64 -6.11
CA GLU A 224 -5.67 -18.70 -5.69
C GLU A 224 -6.63 -18.15 -6.75
N ILE A 225 -6.27 -17.05 -7.41
CA ILE A 225 -7.09 -16.47 -8.49
C ILE A 225 -7.24 -17.46 -9.66
N PHE A 226 -6.17 -18.20 -9.97
CA PHE A 226 -6.15 -19.23 -11.02
C PHE A 226 -7.23 -20.30 -10.86
N LYS A 227 -7.67 -20.59 -9.63
CA LYS A 227 -8.65 -21.66 -9.37
C LYS A 227 -10.07 -21.29 -9.78
N ILE A 228 -10.42 -19.99 -9.77
CA ILE A 228 -11.83 -19.56 -9.77
C ILE A 228 -12.22 -18.85 -11.07
N TYR A 229 -11.32 -18.15 -11.75
CA TYR A 229 -11.71 -17.28 -12.86
C TYR A 229 -10.92 -17.51 -14.14
N SER A 230 -11.63 -17.70 -15.26
CA SER A 230 -11.04 -17.88 -16.59
C SER A 230 -10.77 -16.56 -17.33
N PHE A 231 -11.64 -15.55 -17.22
CA PHE A 231 -11.48 -14.28 -17.95
C PHE A 231 -10.69 -13.21 -17.18
N SER A 232 -10.98 -13.01 -15.87
CA SER A 232 -10.19 -12.07 -15.06
C SER A 232 -8.73 -12.50 -14.92
N PHE A 233 -8.44 -13.78 -15.16
CA PHE A 233 -7.10 -14.30 -15.30
C PHE A 233 -6.28 -13.60 -16.40
N LEU A 234 -6.87 -13.29 -17.56
CA LEU A 234 -6.18 -12.60 -18.65
C LEU A 234 -5.73 -11.19 -18.22
N LEU A 235 -6.61 -10.47 -17.51
CA LEU A 235 -6.28 -9.16 -16.95
C LEU A 235 -5.18 -9.26 -15.91
N VAL A 236 -5.23 -10.27 -15.05
CA VAL A 236 -4.21 -10.53 -14.02
C VAL A 236 -2.85 -10.85 -14.63
N LEU A 237 -2.78 -11.62 -15.72
CA LEU A 237 -1.53 -11.85 -16.45
C LEU A 237 -0.95 -10.56 -17.06
N LEU A 238 -1.81 -9.70 -17.61
CA LEU A 238 -1.39 -8.39 -18.11
C LEU A 238 -0.73 -7.55 -17.01
N MET A 239 -1.25 -7.61 -15.77
CA MET A 239 -0.65 -6.92 -14.62
C MET A 239 0.79 -7.35 -14.37
N MET A 240 1.08 -8.64 -14.56
CA MET A 240 2.41 -9.19 -14.31
C MET A 240 3.43 -8.64 -15.31
N PHE A 241 3.04 -8.45 -16.57
CA PHE A 241 3.88 -7.77 -17.55
C PHE A 241 4.20 -6.32 -17.15
N PHE A 242 3.21 -5.55 -16.72
CA PHE A 242 3.45 -4.18 -16.22
C PHE A 242 4.37 -4.14 -15.01
N SER A 243 4.38 -5.19 -14.19
CA SER A 243 5.31 -5.30 -13.07
C SER A 243 6.76 -5.52 -13.48
N VAL A 244 7.02 -6.24 -14.56
CA VAL A 244 8.38 -6.36 -15.11
C VAL A 244 8.84 -5.02 -15.70
N LEU A 245 7.94 -4.30 -16.37
CA LEU A 245 8.23 -2.95 -16.89
C LEU A 245 8.60 -1.96 -15.77
N SER A 246 7.91 -1.99 -14.62
CA SER A 246 8.27 -1.10 -13.51
C SER A 246 9.63 -1.46 -12.88
N ILE A 247 9.97 -2.75 -12.79
CA ILE A 247 11.30 -3.19 -12.29
C ILE A 247 12.40 -2.68 -13.21
N SER A 248 12.28 -2.94 -14.51
CA SER A 248 13.28 -2.55 -15.50
C SER A 248 13.55 -1.04 -15.48
N PHE A 249 12.50 -0.21 -15.50
CA PHE A 249 12.60 1.26 -15.39
C PHE A 249 13.45 1.70 -14.19
N TRP A 250 13.25 1.09 -13.04
CA TRP A 250 13.97 1.46 -11.82
C TRP A 250 15.40 0.91 -11.75
N MET A 251 15.64 -0.27 -12.31
CA MET A 251 17.01 -0.80 -12.46
C MET A 251 17.87 0.12 -13.34
N ILE A 252 17.28 0.68 -14.39
CA ILE A 252 17.93 1.68 -15.26
C ILE A 252 18.20 2.97 -14.48
N ASN A 253 17.20 3.51 -13.77
CA ASN A 253 17.40 4.72 -12.97
C ASN A 253 18.51 4.56 -11.92
N LEU A 254 18.61 3.38 -11.31
CA LEU A 254 19.64 3.06 -10.33
C LEU A 254 21.03 2.96 -10.94
N SER A 255 21.17 2.31 -12.11
CA SER A 255 22.47 2.16 -12.76
C SER A 255 23.04 3.51 -13.21
N THR A 256 22.17 4.44 -13.64
CA THR A 256 22.59 5.78 -14.05
C THR A 256 22.83 6.75 -12.89
N LYS A 257 22.52 6.36 -11.65
CA LYS A 257 22.60 7.25 -10.48
C LYS A 257 24.02 7.79 -10.22
N TYR A 258 25.03 7.00 -10.54
CA TYR A 258 26.45 7.39 -10.38
C TYR A 258 27.04 8.03 -11.63
N VAL A 259 26.29 8.02 -12.74
CA VAL A 259 26.70 8.69 -13.96
C VAL A 259 26.30 10.16 -13.82
N SER A 260 27.28 10.99 -13.49
CA SER A 260 27.15 12.44 -13.34
C SER A 260 26.96 13.16 -14.68
N VAL A 261 26.08 12.67 -15.56
CA VAL A 261 25.96 13.15 -16.93
C VAL A 261 24.51 13.57 -17.21
N PHE A 262 24.36 14.89 -17.25
CA PHE A 262 23.20 15.70 -17.61
C PHE A 262 21.99 15.68 -16.68
N ASN A 263 21.99 16.65 -15.78
CA ASN A 263 20.85 17.04 -14.96
C ASN A 263 19.54 17.36 -15.74
N TYR A 264 19.50 17.44 -17.08
CA TYR A 264 18.31 17.94 -17.77
C TYR A 264 17.93 17.37 -19.16
N ASN A 265 18.59 16.34 -19.71
CA ASN A 265 18.09 15.74 -20.97
C ASN A 265 17.20 14.51 -20.74
N LYS A 266 15.98 14.79 -20.25
CA LYS A 266 14.90 13.80 -20.06
C LYS A 266 14.57 13.02 -21.36
N GLY A 267 14.77 13.63 -22.53
CA GLY A 267 14.51 13.00 -23.83
C GLY A 267 15.45 11.86 -24.17
N LEU A 268 16.76 12.01 -23.91
CA LEU A 268 17.75 10.96 -24.15
C LEU A 268 17.55 9.76 -23.20
N PHE A 269 17.14 10.04 -21.96
CA PHE A 269 16.82 8.99 -21.00
C PHE A 269 15.59 8.17 -21.44
N LEU A 270 14.57 8.84 -21.99
CA LEU A 270 13.37 8.18 -22.52
C LEU A 270 13.65 7.39 -23.81
N PHE A 271 14.66 7.78 -24.59
CA PHE A 271 15.11 7.06 -25.78
C PHE A 271 15.97 5.84 -25.45
N MET A 272 16.73 5.87 -24.34
CA MET A 272 17.53 4.74 -23.87
C MET A 272 16.69 3.69 -23.14
N MET A 273 15.55 4.09 -22.52
CA MET A 273 14.58 3.18 -21.89
C MET A 273 14.20 1.96 -22.73
N PRO A 274 13.73 2.09 -23.99
CA PRO A 274 13.39 0.94 -24.83
C PRO A 274 14.59 0.04 -25.15
N ILE A 275 15.80 0.61 -25.29
CA ILE A 275 17.03 -0.15 -25.57
C ILE A 275 17.46 -0.95 -24.34
N THR A 276 17.32 -0.38 -23.15
CA THR A 276 17.60 -1.09 -21.88
C THR A 276 16.52 -2.10 -21.51
N LEU A 277 15.27 -1.87 -21.92
CA LEU A 277 14.18 -2.86 -21.83
C LEU A 277 14.47 -4.09 -22.69
N LEU A 278 15.03 -3.90 -23.90
CA LEU A 278 15.47 -4.99 -24.78
C LEU A 278 16.63 -5.81 -24.21
N VAL A 279 17.47 -5.24 -23.34
CA VAL A 279 18.57 -5.96 -22.67
C VAL A 279 18.09 -6.74 -21.44
N LEU A 280 16.92 -6.39 -20.89
CA LEU A 280 16.35 -7.01 -19.68
C LEU A 280 15.29 -8.08 -19.98
N LEU A 281 14.77 -8.13 -21.21
CA LEU A 281 13.92 -9.20 -21.75
C LEU A 281 14.77 -10.38 -22.23
#